data_AF-A0A0R2LHZ0-F1
#
_entry.id   AF-A0A0R2LHZ0-F1
#
_cell.length_a   1.000
_cell.length_b   1.000
_cell.length_c   1.000
_cell.angle_alpha   90.00
_cell.angle_beta   90.00
_cell.angle_gamma   90.00
#
_symmetry.space_group_name_H-M   'P 1'
#
loop_
_entity.id
_entity.type
_entity.pdbx_description
1 polymer ?
#
loop_
_entity_poly.entity_id
_entity_poly.type
_entity_poly.pdbx_seq_one_letter_code
_entity_poly.pdbx_strand_id
1 'polypeptide(L)'
;MEDKDYTSTTKPVTFKKALFDFWKRAFDFSGVTKLGEFWWIEILSIGIGFAVVFLSTTLVEKKTSLVVILLILLLFFIFFGFPAISLSIRRLRDVGLANLGILGIFIMMVIVAILNNIYTLNSLVDIINTIVNLIVFYVSLRPTDNYITTHKRGWRSKIFRQQKVGTSKV
;
A
#
# COMPACT_ATOMS: atom_id res chain seq x y z
N MET A 1 4.81 -15.94 -42.79
CA MET A 1 4.64 -16.45 -41.41
C MET A 1 5.89 -16.03 -40.67
N GLU A 2 5.83 -14.90 -39.97
CA GLU A 2 6.96 -14.38 -39.21
C GLU A 2 6.47 -14.26 -37.77
N ASP A 3 6.87 -15.26 -36.98
CA ASP A 3 6.57 -15.39 -35.58
C ASP A 3 7.33 -14.29 -34.82
N LYS A 4 6.61 -13.22 -34.47
CA LYS A 4 7.16 -12.16 -33.62
C LYS A 4 7.20 -12.69 -32.21
N ASP A 5 8.37 -13.21 -31.87
CA ASP A 5 8.85 -13.59 -30.54
C ASP A 5 8.30 -12.64 -29.45
N TYR A 6 7.30 -13.11 -28.68
CA TYR A 6 6.61 -12.36 -27.62
C TYR A 6 7.36 -12.38 -26.28
N THR A 7 8.68 -12.53 -26.30
CA THR A 7 9.49 -12.34 -25.09
C THR A 7 9.74 -10.85 -24.89
N SER A 8 8.70 -10.10 -24.52
CA SER A 8 8.86 -8.75 -23.98
C SER A 8 9.67 -8.87 -22.69
N THR A 9 10.98 -8.79 -22.80
CA THR A 9 11.92 -8.71 -21.68
C THR A 9 11.61 -7.41 -20.96
N THR A 10 10.67 -7.46 -20.02
CA THR A 10 10.34 -6.32 -19.17
C THR A 10 11.61 -5.98 -18.41
N LYS A 11 12.31 -4.93 -18.83
CA LYS A 11 13.55 -4.47 -18.18
C LYS A 11 13.36 -4.49 -16.66
N PRO A 12 14.32 -5.06 -15.90
CA PRO A 12 14.20 -5.13 -14.45
C PRO A 12 14.00 -3.74 -13.89
N VAL A 13 13.06 -3.61 -12.96
CA VAL A 13 12.78 -2.33 -12.31
C VAL A 13 13.96 -1.98 -11.40
N THR A 14 14.61 -0.86 -11.68
CA THR A 14 15.67 -0.31 -10.83
C THR A 14 15.08 0.53 -9.70
N PHE A 15 15.68 0.46 -8.51
CA PHE A 15 15.31 1.27 -7.35
C PHE A 15 15.17 2.77 -7.66
N LYS A 16 16.16 3.38 -8.33
CA LYS A 16 16.15 4.81 -8.69
C LYS A 16 14.92 5.18 -9.51
N LYS A 17 14.50 4.31 -10.44
CA LYS A 17 13.32 4.53 -11.25
C LYS A 17 12.05 4.43 -10.42
N ALA A 18 11.94 3.39 -9.59
CA ALA A 18 10.82 3.22 -8.68
C ALA A 18 10.65 4.44 -7.74
N LEU A 19 11.75 4.94 -7.18
CA LEU A 19 11.75 6.12 -6.32
C LEU A 19 11.29 7.37 -7.08
N PHE A 20 11.81 7.63 -8.28
CA PHE A 20 11.37 8.77 -9.08
C PHE A 20 9.89 8.66 -9.46
N ASP A 21 9.43 7.48 -9.88
CA ASP A 21 8.04 7.23 -10.25
C ASP A 21 7.09 7.34 -9.05
N PHE A 22 7.55 6.98 -7.84
CA PHE A 22 6.83 7.17 -6.58
C PHE A 22 6.50 8.63 -6.31
N TRP A 23 7.52 9.50 -6.34
CA TRP A 23 7.35 10.94 -6.13
C TRP A 23 6.57 11.60 -7.26
N LYS A 24 6.88 11.25 -8.52
CA LYS A 24 6.21 11.81 -9.69
C LYS A 24 4.71 11.50 -9.71
N ARG A 25 4.31 10.32 -9.22
CA ARG A 25 2.92 9.85 -9.18
C ARG A 25 2.32 9.90 -7.77
N ALA A 26 2.85 10.76 -6.91
CA ALA A 26 2.41 10.93 -5.53
C ALA A 26 0.91 11.22 -5.40
N PHE A 27 0.35 12.05 -6.29
CA PHE A 27 -1.07 12.42 -6.31
C PHE A 27 -1.87 11.72 -7.42
N ASP A 28 -1.25 10.79 -8.14
CA ASP A 28 -1.91 9.98 -9.15
C ASP A 28 -2.46 8.69 -8.53
N PHE A 29 -3.73 8.75 -8.12
CA PHE A 29 -4.46 7.59 -7.62
C PHE A 29 -4.93 6.66 -8.74
N SER A 30 -4.61 6.96 -10.00
CA SER A 30 -4.99 6.19 -11.18
C SER A 30 -3.78 5.48 -11.80
N GLY A 31 -4.06 4.43 -12.57
CA GLY A 31 -3.04 3.67 -13.28
C GLY A 31 -2.47 2.48 -12.52
N VAL A 32 -1.49 1.86 -13.16
CA VAL A 32 -0.94 0.54 -12.79
C VAL A 32 0.47 0.72 -12.21
N THR A 33 0.82 -0.16 -11.28
CA THR A 33 2.10 -0.24 -10.60
C THR A 33 2.71 -1.62 -10.82
N LYS A 34 3.97 -1.67 -11.25
CA LYS A 34 4.68 -2.96 -11.36
C LYS A 34 5.01 -3.51 -9.99
N LEU A 35 4.93 -4.82 -9.82
CA LEU A 35 5.22 -5.48 -8.53
C LEU A 35 6.64 -5.15 -8.02
N GLY A 36 7.63 -5.11 -8.92
CA GLY A 36 8.99 -4.70 -8.56
C GLY A 36 9.12 -3.23 -8.14
N GLU A 37 8.35 -2.31 -8.74
CA GLU A 37 8.32 -0.89 -8.33
C GLU A 37 7.72 -0.75 -6.93
N PHE A 38 6.63 -1.49 -6.67
CA PHE A 38 5.99 -1.51 -5.36
C PHE A 38 6.95 -1.97 -4.25
N TRP A 39 7.63 -3.11 -4.43
CA TRP A 39 8.53 -3.65 -3.39
C TRP A 39 9.74 -2.77 -3.10
N TRP A 40 10.31 -2.12 -4.12
CA TRP A 40 11.39 -1.16 -3.90
C TRP A 40 10.98 -0.03 -2.96
N ILE A 41 9.76 0.46 -3.11
CA ILE A 41 9.22 1.51 -2.24
C ILE A 41 8.81 0.95 -0.88
N GLU A 42 8.21 -0.24 -0.83
CA GLU A 42 7.78 -0.83 0.44
C GLU A 42 8.96 -1.11 1.38
N ILE A 43 10.07 -1.63 0.83
CA ILE A 43 11.31 -1.82 1.59
C ILE A 43 11.86 -0.47 2.09
N LEU A 44 11.83 0.56 1.24
CA LEU A 44 12.22 1.91 1.63
C LEU A 44 11.32 2.46 2.75
N SER A 45 10.00 2.27 2.65
CA SER A 45 9.02 2.69 3.66
C SER A 45 9.28 2.02 5.01
N ILE A 46 9.61 0.73 5.02
CA ILE A 46 9.99 -0.01 6.23
C ILE A 46 11.25 0.59 6.85
N GLY A 47 12.30 0.81 6.05
CA GLY A 47 13.56 1.40 6.52
C GLY A 47 13.37 2.82 7.09
N ILE A 48 12.57 3.64 6.42
CA ILE A 48 12.21 4.98 6.90
C ILE A 48 11.37 4.89 8.17
N GLY A 49 10.44 3.95 8.28
CA GLY A 49 9.64 3.71 9.49
C GLY A 49 10.51 3.46 10.71
N PHE A 50 11.53 2.60 10.59
CA PHE A 50 12.52 2.40 11.65
C PHE A 50 13.30 3.68 11.97
N ALA A 51 13.72 4.44 10.96
CA ALA A 51 14.42 5.70 11.18
C ALA A 51 13.55 6.74 11.91
N VAL A 52 12.26 6.81 11.61
CA VAL A 52 11.30 7.71 12.29
C VAL A 52 11.10 7.29 13.74
N VAL A 53 10.93 6.00 14.03
CA VAL A 53 10.82 5.50 15.41
C VAL A 53 12.09 5.84 16.19
N PHE A 54 13.27 5.55 15.65
CA PHE A 54 14.54 5.85 16.28
C PHE A 54 14.75 7.36 16.51
N LEU A 55 14.40 8.19 15.52
CA LEU A 55 14.46 9.64 15.66
C LEU A 55 13.48 10.12 16.76
N SER A 56 12.28 9.55 16.82
CA SER A 56 11.27 9.94 17.81
C SER A 56 11.72 9.64 19.25
N THR A 57 12.34 8.48 19.49
CA THR A 57 12.82 8.12 20.83
C THR A 57 13.97 9.03 21.27
N THR A 58 14.92 9.32 20.37
CA THR A 58 16.04 10.23 20.67
C THR A 58 15.59 11.67 20.92
N LEU A 59 14.57 12.17 20.20
CA LEU A 59 14.02 13.51 20.44
C LEU A 59 13.30 13.62 21.79
N VAL A 60 12.61 12.55 22.21
CA VAL A 60 11.96 12.46 23.52
C VAL A 60 13.00 12.43 24.64
N GLU A 61 14.07 11.65 24.50
CA GLU A 61 15.18 11.61 25.46
C GLU A 61 15.83 12.99 25.66
N LYS A 62 15.98 13.76 24.57
CA LYS A 62 16.52 15.13 24.61
C LYS A 62 15.53 16.18 25.15
N LYS A 63 14.36 15.76 25.62
CA LYS A 63 13.28 16.64 26.14
C LYS A 63 12.87 17.73 25.14
N THR A 64 12.88 17.40 23.85
CA THR A 64 12.37 18.30 22.80
C THR A 64 10.89 18.59 23.05
N SER A 65 10.44 19.81 22.77
CA SER A 65 9.02 20.16 22.90
C SER A 65 8.14 19.24 22.05
N LEU A 66 7.04 18.75 22.64
CA LEU A 66 6.06 17.88 21.96
C LEU A 66 5.51 18.53 20.70
N VAL A 67 5.32 19.85 20.70
CA VAL A 67 4.84 20.60 19.52
C VAL A 67 5.81 20.45 18.34
N VAL A 68 7.12 20.51 18.61
CA VAL A 68 8.16 20.36 17.58
C VAL A 68 8.17 18.94 17.03
N ILE A 69 8.06 17.94 17.91
CA ILE A 69 7.98 16.52 17.50
C ILE A 69 6.76 16.29 16.59
N LEU A 70 5.59 16.79 16.98
CA LEU A 70 4.36 16.66 16.19
C LEU A 70 4.45 17.36 14.83
N LEU A 71 5.09 18.54 14.76
CA LEU A 71 5.31 19.23 13.49
C LEU A 71 6.23 18.45 12.55
N ILE A 72 7.32 17.85 13.08
CA ILE A 72 8.22 17.00 12.29
C ILE A 72 7.46 15.78 11.75
N LEU A 73 6.68 15.11 12.59
CA LEU A 73 5.88 13.94 12.19
C LEU A 73 4.81 14.32 11.15
N LEU A 74 4.18 15.48 11.29
CA LEU A 74 3.21 15.99 10.32
C LEU A 74 3.85 16.25 8.96
N LEU A 75 5.00 16.93 8.92
CA LEU A 75 5.75 17.18 7.69
C LEU A 75 6.18 15.87 7.02
N PHE A 76 6.64 14.91 7.82
CA PHE A 76 6.99 13.58 7.34
C PHE A 76 5.77 12.86 6.72
N PHE A 77 4.61 12.91 7.38
CA PHE A 77 3.38 12.32 6.87
C PHE A 77 2.93 12.98 5.56
N ILE A 78 3.03 14.31 5.45
CA ILE A 78 2.67 15.02 4.23
C ILE A 78 3.60 14.62 3.08
N PHE A 79 4.90 14.57 3.34
CA PHE A 79 5.90 14.29 2.32
C PHE A 79 5.85 12.83 1.87
N PHE A 80 5.85 11.88 2.81
CA PHE A 80 5.99 10.45 2.49
C PHE A 80 4.67 9.66 2.56
N GLY A 81 3.77 10.05 3.46
CA GLY A 81 2.49 9.36 3.68
C GLY A 81 1.55 9.46 2.48
N PHE A 82 1.39 10.65 1.87
CA PHE A 82 0.51 10.81 0.69
C PHE A 82 0.96 9.96 -0.51
N PRO A 83 2.23 10.02 -0.96
CA PRO A 83 2.70 9.16 -2.03
C PRO A 83 2.56 7.66 -1.69
N ALA A 84 2.78 7.26 -0.44
CA ALA A 84 2.61 5.88 0.02
C ALA A 84 1.15 5.42 -0.10
N ILE A 85 0.19 6.24 0.33
CA ILE A 85 -1.25 5.94 0.20
C ILE A 85 -1.62 5.79 -1.29
N SER A 86 -1.16 6.70 -2.15
CA SER A 86 -1.38 6.62 -3.60
C SER A 86 -0.84 5.32 -4.20
N LEU A 87 0.37 4.91 -3.82
CA LEU A 87 0.98 3.67 -4.29
C LEU A 87 0.17 2.44 -3.83
N SER A 88 -0.22 2.39 -2.55
CA SER A 88 -1.02 1.31 -1.97
C SER A 88 -2.37 1.18 -2.66
N ILE A 89 -3.06 2.29 -2.92
CA ILE A 89 -4.33 2.31 -3.65
C ILE A 89 -4.18 1.72 -5.06
N ARG A 90 -3.11 2.08 -5.78
CA ARG A 90 -2.82 1.52 -7.11
C ARG A 90 -2.53 0.02 -7.04
N ARG A 91 -1.70 -0.42 -6.09
CA ARG A 91 -1.37 -1.84 -5.92
C ARG A 91 -2.61 -2.67 -5.60
N LEU A 92 -3.44 -2.23 -4.65
CA LEU A 92 -4.67 -2.93 -4.28
C LEU A 92 -5.65 -3.02 -5.45
N ARG A 93 -5.72 -1.97 -6.28
CA ARG A 93 -6.52 -1.98 -7.50
C ARG A 93 -5.98 -2.94 -8.55
N ASP A 94 -4.66 -2.96 -8.74
CA ASP A 94 -3.99 -3.88 -9.66
C ASP A 94 -4.17 -5.34 -9.24
N VAL A 95 -4.24 -5.61 -7.94
CA VAL A 95 -4.54 -6.94 -7.39
C VAL A 95 -5.98 -7.40 -7.73
N GLY A 96 -6.85 -6.48 -8.14
CA GLY A 96 -8.21 -6.75 -8.57
C GLY A 96 -9.29 -6.27 -7.59
N LEU A 97 -8.96 -5.43 -6.61
CA LEU A 97 -9.96 -4.85 -5.72
C LEU A 97 -10.69 -3.69 -6.40
N ALA A 98 -12.00 -3.60 -6.16
CA ALA A 98 -12.80 -2.46 -6.54
C ALA A 98 -12.64 -1.33 -5.51
N ASN A 99 -13.03 -0.10 -5.88
CA ASN A 99 -12.84 1.09 -5.05
C ASN A 99 -13.46 0.97 -3.65
N LEU A 100 -14.62 0.31 -3.51
CA LEU A 100 -15.25 0.08 -2.21
C LEU A 100 -14.48 -0.93 -1.35
N GLY A 101 -13.89 -1.97 -1.97
CA GLY A 101 -13.03 -2.92 -1.27
C GLY A 101 -11.76 -2.26 -0.75
N ILE A 102 -11.13 -1.41 -1.58
CA ILE A 102 -9.97 -0.61 -1.19
C ILE A 102 -10.34 0.31 -0.02
N LEU A 103 -11.44 1.06 -0.14
CA LEU A 103 -11.91 1.95 0.93
C LEU A 103 -12.16 1.19 2.24
N GLY A 104 -12.79 0.01 2.17
CA GLY A 104 -13.03 -0.84 3.34
C GLY A 104 -11.75 -1.26 4.06
N ILE A 105 -10.68 -1.59 3.31
CA ILE A 105 -9.36 -1.91 3.89
C ILE A 105 -8.79 -0.68 4.61
N PHE A 106 -8.80 0.49 3.98
CA PHE A 106 -8.27 1.71 4.62
C PHE A 106 -9.05 2.10 5.88
N ILE A 107 -10.39 2.02 5.84
CA ILE A 107 -11.23 2.26 7.02
C ILE A 107 -10.88 1.29 8.14
N MET A 108 -10.73 0.00 7.83
CA MET A 108 -10.33 -1.02 8.82
C MET A 108 -8.96 -0.68 9.45
N MET A 109 -7.98 -0.30 8.64
CA MET A 109 -6.65 0.09 9.14
C MET A 109 -6.72 1.30 10.07
N VAL A 110 -7.51 2.32 9.72
CA VAL A 110 -7.70 3.51 10.57
C VAL A 110 -8.39 3.16 11.89
N ILE A 111 -9.46 2.36 11.85
CA ILE A 111 -10.17 1.92 13.05
C ILE A 111 -9.22 1.17 13.98
N VAL A 112 -8.48 0.20 13.45
CA VAL A 112 -7.52 -0.59 14.24
C VAL A 112 -6.42 0.30 14.82
N ALA A 113 -5.90 1.26 14.06
CA ALA A 113 -4.91 2.21 14.56
C ALA A 113 -5.46 3.07 15.71
N ILE A 114 -6.70 3.57 15.60
CA ILE A 114 -7.35 4.33 16.69
C ILE A 114 -7.52 3.46 17.94
N LEU A 115 -8.02 2.23 17.78
CA LEU A 115 -8.19 1.30 18.88
C LEU A 115 -6.85 0.99 19.57
N ASN A 116 -5.79 0.78 18.79
CA ASN A 116 -4.46 0.49 19.31
C ASN A 116 -3.90 1.66 20.15
N ASN A 117 -4.17 2.91 19.74
CA ASN A 117 -3.82 4.10 20.54
C ASN A 117 -4.66 4.26 21.81
N ILE A 118 -5.96 3.94 21.76
CA ILE A 118 -6.86 4.01 22.94
C ILE A 118 -6.51 2.91 23.96
N TYR A 119 -6.14 1.72 23.49
CA TYR A 119 -5.89 0.53 24.30
C TYR A 119 -4.41 0.12 24.25
N THR A 120 -3.50 1.05 24.51
CA THR A 120 -2.05 0.99 24.22
C THR A 120 -1.28 -0.17 24.88
N LEU A 121 -1.90 -0.94 25.78
CA LEU A 121 -1.32 -2.10 26.46
C LEU A 121 -2.18 -3.37 26.34
N ASN A 122 -3.13 -3.38 25.40
CA ASN A 122 -4.01 -4.53 25.17
C ASN A 122 -3.40 -5.44 24.09
N SER A 123 -2.81 -6.55 24.54
CA SER A 123 -2.19 -7.55 23.67
C SER A 123 -3.13 -8.08 22.60
N LEU A 124 -4.44 -8.13 22.84
CA LEU A 124 -5.42 -8.57 21.84
C LEU A 124 -5.53 -7.56 20.67
N VAL A 125 -5.49 -6.27 20.96
CA VAL A 125 -5.57 -5.22 19.93
C VAL A 125 -4.30 -5.20 19.08
N ASP A 126 -3.14 -5.46 19.68
CA ASP A 126 -1.86 -5.61 18.96
C ASP A 126 -1.84 -6.84 18.07
N ILE A 127 -2.35 -7.97 18.56
CA ILE A 127 -2.50 -9.19 17.75
C ILE A 127 -3.42 -8.92 16.57
N ILE A 128 -4.57 -8.27 16.79
CA ILE A 128 -5.50 -7.90 15.70
C ILE A 128 -4.82 -6.99 14.69
N ASN A 129 -4.10 -5.95 15.14
CA ASN A 129 -3.36 -5.04 14.26
C ASN A 129 -2.31 -5.78 13.43
N THR A 130 -1.57 -6.69 14.06
CA THR A 130 -0.58 -7.52 13.37
C THR A 130 -1.23 -8.41 12.31
N ILE A 131 -2.34 -9.08 12.65
CA ILE A 131 -3.09 -9.92 11.70
C ILE A 131 -3.58 -9.10 10.51
N VAL A 132 -4.18 -7.92 10.75
CA VAL A 132 -4.67 -7.04 9.67
C VAL A 132 -3.52 -6.62 8.75
N ASN A 133 -2.39 -6.19 9.30
CA ASN A 133 -1.22 -5.82 8.49
C ASN A 133 -0.66 -7.00 7.69
N LEU A 134 -0.64 -8.21 8.27
CA LEU A 134 -0.25 -9.42 7.54
C LEU A 134 -1.21 -9.77 6.40
N ILE A 135 -2.52 -9.58 6.58
CA ILE A 135 -3.51 -9.78 5.51
C ILE A 135 -3.28 -8.77 4.38
N VAL A 136 -3.09 -7.49 4.68
CA VAL A 136 -2.83 -6.44 3.67
C VAL A 136 -1.52 -6.70 2.94
N PHE A 137 -0.48 -7.10 3.67
CA PHE A 137 0.80 -7.52 3.11
C PHE A 137 0.64 -8.72 2.16
N TYR A 138 -0.07 -9.75 2.61
CA TYR A 138 -0.37 -10.94 1.80
C TYR A 138 -1.12 -10.57 0.52
N VAL A 139 -2.15 -9.73 0.60
CA VAL A 139 -2.91 -9.27 -0.58
C VAL A 139 -2.00 -8.49 -1.53
N SER A 140 -1.09 -7.67 -1.01
CA SER A 140 -0.18 -6.84 -1.82
C SER A 140 0.87 -7.66 -2.59
N LEU A 141 1.27 -8.82 -2.04
CA LEU A 141 2.14 -9.81 -2.71
C LEU A 141 1.50 -10.48 -3.92
N ARG A 142 0.16 -10.48 -4.01
CA ARG A 142 -0.54 -11.25 -5.05
C ARG A 142 -0.26 -10.65 -6.43
N PRO A 143 -0.20 -11.49 -7.48
CA PRO A 143 -0.07 -11.01 -8.85
C PRO A 143 -1.26 -10.12 -9.26
N THR A 144 -1.06 -9.35 -10.32
CA THR A 144 -2.09 -8.48 -10.91
C THR A 144 -3.31 -9.30 -11.38
N ASP A 145 -4.51 -8.74 -11.23
CA ASP A 145 -5.81 -9.31 -11.61
C ASP A 145 -6.14 -10.67 -10.99
N ASN A 146 -5.68 -10.91 -9.75
CA ASN A 146 -5.93 -12.18 -9.07
C ASN A 146 -7.32 -12.26 -8.43
N TYR A 147 -7.88 -11.14 -7.98
CA TYR A 147 -9.21 -11.09 -7.34
C TYR A 147 -10.28 -10.48 -8.26
N ILE A 148 -10.32 -10.91 -9.51
CA ILE A 148 -11.41 -10.55 -10.42
C ILE A 148 -12.64 -11.43 -10.20
N THR A 149 -13.82 -10.84 -10.32
CA THR A 149 -15.09 -11.58 -10.24
C THR A 149 -15.82 -11.58 -11.57
N THR A 150 -16.43 -12.73 -11.91
CA THR A 150 -17.32 -12.89 -13.07
C THR A 150 -18.77 -12.51 -12.74
N HIS A 151 -19.09 -12.34 -11.44
CA HIS A 151 -20.45 -12.02 -11.00
C HIS A 151 -20.78 -10.55 -11.27
N LYS A 152 -21.84 -10.31 -12.07
CA LYS A 152 -22.32 -8.97 -12.41
C LYS A 152 -23.14 -8.28 -11.30
N ARG A 153 -23.64 -9.02 -10.31
CA ARG A 153 -24.47 -8.49 -9.20
C ARG A 153 -24.10 -9.13 -7.86
N GLY A 154 -24.35 -8.41 -6.77
CA GLY A 154 -24.12 -8.86 -5.38
C GLY A 154 -22.95 -8.15 -4.69
N TRP A 155 -22.76 -8.43 -3.39
CA TRP A 155 -21.73 -7.77 -2.56
C TRP A 155 -20.31 -7.99 -3.11
N ARG A 156 -20.03 -9.16 -3.69
CA ARG A 156 -18.73 -9.49 -4.31
C ARG A 156 -18.38 -8.56 -5.47
N SER A 157 -19.35 -8.17 -6.28
CA SER A 157 -19.14 -7.23 -7.40
C SER A 157 -18.82 -5.79 -6.97
N LYS A 158 -19.10 -5.46 -5.70
CA LYS A 158 -18.75 -4.17 -5.09
C LYS A 158 -17.34 -4.17 -4.49
N ILE A 159 -16.88 -5.31 -3.97
CA ILE A 159 -15.56 -5.45 -3.33
C ILE A 159 -14.46 -5.79 -4.35
N PHE A 160 -14.79 -6.64 -5.32
CA PHE A 160 -13.87 -7.13 -6.34
C PHE A 160 -14.16 -6.51 -7.70
N ARG A 161 -13.10 -6.29 -8.48
CA ARG A 161 -13.18 -5.74 -9.81
C ARG A 161 -13.80 -6.78 -10.75
N GLN A 162 -14.69 -6.35 -11.63
CA GLN A 162 -15.28 -7.23 -12.61
C GLN A 162 -14.27 -7.60 -13.71
N GLN A 163 -14.26 -8.88 -14.10
CA GLN A 163 -13.49 -9.34 -15.25
C GLN A 163 -14.03 -8.68 -16.52
N LYS A 164 -13.14 -8.06 -17.30
CA LYS A 164 -13.53 -7.52 -18.61
C LYS A 164 -13.91 -8.69 -19.53
N VAL A 165 -15.13 -8.66 -20.07
CA VAL A 165 -15.60 -9.65 -21.05
C VAL A 165 -14.67 -9.56 -22.27
N GLY A 166 -13.81 -10.57 -22.45
CA GLY A 166 -12.79 -10.62 -23.51
C GLY A 166 -11.45 -11.23 -23.08
N THR A 167 -11.10 -11.22 -21.79
CA THR A 167 -9.90 -11.90 -21.27
C THR A 167 -10.30 -13.21 -20.60
N SER A 168 -10.78 -14.18 -21.40
CA SER A 168 -10.82 -15.58 -20.99
C SER A 168 -9.38 -16.05 -20.90
N LYS A 169 -8.89 -16.39 -19.71
CA LYS A 169 -7.68 -17.22 -19.59
C LYS A 169 -8.05 -18.58 -20.19
N VAL A 170 -7.58 -18.82 -21.41
CA VAL A 170 -7.40 -20.17 -21.96
C VAL A 170 -6.20 -20.77 -21.25
#